data_AF-A0A431K4H1-F1
#
_entry.id   AF-A0A431K4H1-F1
#
_cell.length_a   1.000
_cell.length_b   1.000
_cell.length_c   1.000
_cell.angle_alpha   90.00
_cell.angle_beta   90.00
_cell.angle_gamma   90.00
#
_symmetry.space_group_name_H-M   'P 1'
#
loop_
_entity.id
_entity.type
_entity.pdbx_description
1 polymer ?
#
loop_
_entity_poly.entity_id
_entity_poly.type
_entity_poly.pdbx_seq_one_letter_code
_entity_poly.pdbx_strand_id
1 'polypeptide(L)' 'MYSTHLHELVFDECTPERMAAAGVPEKDALWYHTKGRHLARVSAQEMMVIMAIRHKVRCAR' A
#
# COMPACT_ATOMS: atom_id res chain seq x y z
N MET A 1 25.71 10.71 -6.22
CA MET A 1 25.20 9.33 -6.41
C MET A 1 24.11 9.09 -5.39
N TYR A 2 22.85 9.33 -5.75
CA TYR A 2 21.75 9.22 -4.80
C TYR A 2 21.31 7.75 -4.68
N SER A 3 21.64 7.22 -3.50
CA SER A 3 21.15 6.05 -2.79
C SER A 3 19.95 5.30 -3.40
N THR A 4 20.14 3.99 -3.53
CA THR A 4 19.28 2.90 -4.02
C THR A 4 17.93 2.71 -3.30
N HIS A 5 17.43 3.67 -2.54
CA HIS A 5 16.20 3.54 -1.74
C HIS A 5 14.91 3.81 -2.54
N LEU A 6 15.02 4.16 -3.83
CA LEU A 6 13.89 4.37 -4.74
C LEU A 6 13.39 3.09 -5.42
N HIS A 7 14.11 1.97 -5.29
CA HIS A 7 13.77 0.70 -5.96
C HIS A 7 12.90 -0.25 -5.13
N GLU A 8 12.55 0.08 -3.88
CA GLU A 8 11.60 -0.70 -3.06
C GLU A 8 10.13 -0.30 -3.28
N LEU A 9 9.85 0.55 -4.28
CA LEU A 9 8.50 0.78 -4.79
C LEU A 9 8.08 -0.23 -5.88
N VAL A 10 8.93 -1.22 -6.19
CA VAL A 10 8.86 -1.98 -7.45
C VAL A 10 7.96 -3.23 -7.42
N PHE A 11 7.47 -3.70 -6.27
CA PHE A 11 6.46 -4.77 -6.23
C PHE A 11 5.42 -4.53 -5.14
N ASP A 12 4.33 -3.88 -5.51
CA ASP A 12 3.15 -3.77 -4.66
C ASP A 12 2.33 -5.07 -4.77
N GLU A 13 2.56 -5.97 -3.82
CA GLU A 13 1.79 -7.21 -3.68
C GLU A 13 0.34 -6.98 -3.21
N CYS A 14 -0.07 -5.73 -2.94
CA CYS A 14 -1.43 -5.42 -2.51
C CYS A 14 -2.37 -5.36 -3.71
N THR A 15 -2.69 -6.53 -4.29
CA THR A 15 -3.81 -6.64 -5.22
C THR A 15 -5.14 -6.53 -4.46
N PRO A 16 -6.24 -6.12 -5.11
CA PRO A 16 -7.56 -6.07 -4.47
C PRO A 16 -7.95 -7.40 -3.80
N GLU A 17 -7.61 -8.54 -4.42
CA GLU A 17 -7.90 -9.88 -3.92
C GLU A 17 -7.12 -10.18 -2.64
N ARG A 18 -5.84 -9.80 -2.58
CA ARG A 18 -5.02 -9.96 -1.38
C ARG A 18 -5.43 -9.02 -0.26
N MET A 19 -5.85 -7.81 -0.59
CA MET A 19 -6.43 -6.87 0.37
C MET A 19 -7.75 -7.41 0.96
N ALA A 20 -8.61 -7.99 0.12
CA ALA A 20 -9.84 -8.64 0.57
C ALA A 20 -9.55 -9.84 1.49
N ALA A 21 -8.62 -10.72 1.10
CA ALA A 21 -8.19 -11.85 1.92
C ALA A 21 -7.58 -11.41 3.28
N ALA A 22 -6.91 -10.25 3.31
CA ALA A 22 -6.34 -9.66 4.52
C ALA A 22 -7.34 -8.85 5.37
N GLY A 23 -8.63 -8.80 5.00
CA GLY A 23 -9.65 -8.05 5.74
C GLY A 23 -9.44 -6.53 5.69
N VAL A 24 -8.89 -6.02 4.59
CA VAL A 24 -8.82 -4.58 4.33
C VAL A 24 -10.22 -4.10 3.93
N PRO A 25 -10.76 -3.05 4.57
CA PRO A 25 -12.04 -2.47 4.17
C PRO A 25 -12.05 -2.07 2.69
N GLU A 26 -13.14 -2.36 1.98
CA GLU A 26 -13.27 -2.13 0.53
C GLU A 26 -12.95 -0.68 0.14
N LYS A 27 -13.42 0.30 0.92
CA LYS A 27 -13.13 1.73 0.73
C LYS A 27 -11.63 2.02 0.69
N ASP A 28 -10.88 1.42 1.60
CA ASP A 28 -9.44 1.65 1.74
C ASP A 28 -8.67 0.92 0.63
N ALA A 29 -9.11 -0.29 0.26
CA ALA A 29 -8.55 -1.05 -0.84
C ALA A 29 -8.74 -0.33 -2.20
N LEU A 30 -9.94 0.20 -2.45
CA LEU A 30 -10.25 0.98 -3.65
C LEU A 30 -9.42 2.26 -3.71
N TRP A 31 -9.35 3.02 -2.61
CA TRP A 31 -8.54 4.23 -2.56
C TRP A 31 -7.05 3.92 -2.79
N TYR A 32 -6.52 2.88 -2.14
CA TYR A 32 -5.13 2.48 -2.27
C TYR A 32 -4.81 2.05 -3.71
N HIS A 33 -5.66 1.24 -4.33
CA HIS A 33 -5.45 0.74 -5.69
C HIS A 33 -5.52 1.84 -6.74
N THR A 34 -6.42 2.82 -6.56
CA THR A 34 -6.64 3.90 -7.53
C THR A 34 -5.72 5.10 -7.33
N LYS A 35 -5.37 5.44 -6.07
CA LYS A 35 -4.58 6.63 -5.73
C LYS A 35 -3.37 6.28 -4.87
N GLY A 36 -3.57 5.60 -3.74
CA GLY A 36 -2.55 5.43 -2.70
C GLY A 36 -1.23 4.81 -3.19
N ARG A 37 -1.28 3.87 -4.14
CA ARG A 37 -0.08 3.21 -4.68
C ARG A 37 0.78 4.10 -5.60
N HIS A 38 0.26 5.24 -6.05
CA HIS A 38 0.91 6.13 -7.02
C HIS A 38 1.27 7.51 -6.46
N LEU A 39 1.04 7.75 -5.17
CA LEU A 39 1.28 9.05 -4.57
C LEU A 39 2.79 9.33 -4.44
N ALA A 40 3.28 10.33 -5.16
CA ALA A 40 4.65 10.85 -5.02
C ALA A 40 4.87 11.63 -3.72
N ARG A 41 3.78 12.16 -3.14
CA ARG A 41 3.74 12.84 -1.85
C ARG A 41 2.48 12.41 -1.13
N VAL A 42 2.63 11.97 0.11
CA VAL A 42 1.54 11.53 0.99
C VAL A 42 1.55 12.36 2.25
N SER A 43 0.39 12.73 2.75
CA SER A 43 0.25 13.26 4.11
C SER A 43 0.61 12.19 5.13
N ALA A 44 0.91 12.59 6.38
CA ALA A 44 1.19 11.63 7.45
C ALA A 44 0.03 10.64 7.67
N GLN A 45 -1.22 11.10 7.51
CA GLN A 45 -2.40 10.26 7.62
C GLN A 45 -2.49 9.23 6.49
N GLU A 46 -2.27 9.64 5.24
CA GLU A 46 -2.26 8.74 4.09
C GLU A 46 -1.13 7.72 4.19
N MET A 47 0.04 8.14 4.68
CA MET A 47 1.16 7.23 4.93
C MET A 47 0.79 6.14 5.94
N MET A 48 0.12 6.49 7.04
CA MET A 48 -0.34 5.49 8.02
C MET A 48 -1.32 4.49 7.42
N VAL A 49 -2.25 4.95 6.57
CA VAL A 49 -3.20 4.06 5.87
C VAL A 49 -2.47 3.12 4.91
N ILE A 50 -1.56 3.64 4.09
CA ILE A 50 -0.73 2.85 3.15
C ILE A 50 0.09 1.80 3.91
N MET A 51 0.75 2.19 5.00
CA MET A 51 1.54 1.29 5.83
C MET A 51 0.67 0.21 6.48
N ALA A 52 -0.52 0.56 6.99
CA ALA A 52 -1.44 -0.39 7.60
C ALA A 52 -1.96 -1.43 6.58
N ILE A 53 -2.31 -1.00 5.36
CA ILE A 53 -2.73 -1.90 4.29
C ILE A 53 -1.61 -2.87 3.91
N ARG A 54 -0.41 -2.34 3.63
CA ARG A 54 0.77 -3.15 3.28
C ARG A 54 1.13 -4.14 4.38
N HIS A 55 1.10 -3.70 5.63
CA HIS A 55 1.36 -4.55 6.78
C HIS A 55 0.33 -5.67 6.90
N LYS A 56 -0.97 -5.36 6.80
CA LYS A 56 -2.04 -6.37 6.82
C LYS A 56 -1.86 -7.41 5.73
N VAL A 57 -1.63 -6.98 4.48
CA VAL A 57 -1.44 -7.89 3.35
C VAL A 57 -0.18 -8.75 3.50
N ARG A 58 0.90 -8.20 4.07
CA ARG A 58 2.14 -8.95 4.36
C ARG A 58 1.95 -9.98 5.47
N CYS A 59 1.18 -9.67 6.50
CA CYS A 59 0.94 -10.52 7.65
C CYS A 59 -0.16 -11.58 7.43
N ALA A 60 -1.02 -11.41 6.42
CA ALA A 60 -2.08 -12.35 6.07
C ALA A 60 -1.58 -13.64 5.35
N ARG A 61 -0.32 -14.04 5.59
CA ARG A 61 0.26 -15.30 5.08
C ARG A 61 -0.33 -16.51 5.78
#